data_AF-X1C911-F1
#
_entry.id   AF-X1C911-F1
#
_cell.length_a   1.000
_cell.length_b   1.000
_cell.length_c   1.000
_cell.angle_alpha   90.00
_cell.angle_beta   90.00
_cell.angle_gamma   90.00
#
_symmetry.space_group_name_H-M   'P 1'
#
loop_
_entity.id
_entity.type
_entity.pdbx_description
1 polymer ?
#
loop_
_entity_poly.entity_id
_entity_poly.type
_entity_poly.pdbx_seq_one_letter_code
_entity_poly.pdbx_strand_id
1 'polypeptide(L)'
;ASSAAIAEYVVNLVQEQGLELRKKNNWNPIRKSRPDFSELSLEEQGRLIEKNPLYGRIVCRCETVTEGEIVTEIHAPIPARTYDAIKRRTWLGTGRCQGSFDTPRVIEILSRELGISPMDVIKESKGSNFLIRPTKEVPKGGLND
;
A
#
# COMPACT_ATOMS: atom_id res chain seq x y z
N ALA A 1 -18.19 -3.79 16.46
CA ALA A 1 -17.17 -4.26 17.41
C ALA A 1 -17.72 -5.47 18.16
N SER A 2 -17.29 -6.67 17.80
CA SER A 2 -17.82 -7.95 18.33
C SER A 2 -16.72 -8.90 18.82
N SER A 3 -15.47 -8.43 18.93
CA SER A 3 -14.28 -9.30 18.97
C SER A 3 -13.48 -9.35 20.27
N ALA A 4 -13.79 -8.54 21.30
CA ALA A 4 -12.99 -8.56 22.54
C ALA A 4 -13.11 -9.89 23.30
N ALA A 5 -14.31 -10.47 23.37
CA ALA A 5 -14.55 -11.77 24.01
C ALA A 5 -13.90 -12.95 23.25
N ILE A 6 -13.68 -12.81 21.93
CA ILE A 6 -13.01 -13.83 21.12
C ILE A 6 -11.51 -13.88 21.45
N ALA A 7 -10.92 -12.78 21.93
CA ALA A 7 -9.48 -12.72 22.20
C ALA A 7 -9.06 -13.72 23.30
N GLU A 8 -9.80 -13.79 24.41
CA GLU A 8 -9.52 -14.76 25.49
C GLU A 8 -9.71 -16.19 25.01
N TYR A 9 -10.76 -16.45 24.21
CA TYR A 9 -11.00 -17.76 23.61
C TYR A 9 -9.83 -18.20 22.70
N VAL A 10 -9.34 -17.31 21.84
CA VAL A 10 -8.20 -17.59 20.95
C VAL A 10 -6.91 -17.81 21.75
N VAL A 11 -6.69 -17.06 22.83
CA VAL A 11 -5.54 -17.26 23.73
C VAL A 11 -5.57 -18.68 24.31
N ASN A 12 -6.71 -19.11 24.86
CA ASN A 12 -6.86 -20.44 25.41
C ASN A 12 -6.65 -21.52 24.34
N LEU A 13 -7.27 -21.36 23.17
CA LEU A 13 -7.16 -22.32 22.07
C LEU A 13 -5.70 -22.50 21.62
N VAL A 14 -4.92 -21.43 21.58
CA VAL A 14 -3.50 -21.48 21.20
C VAL A 14 -2.63 -22.09 22.32
N GLN A 15 -2.96 -21.88 23.59
CA GLN A 15 -2.30 -22.55 24.72
C GLN A 15 -2.58 -24.06 24.75
N GLU A 16 -3.82 -24.47 24.46
CA GLU A 16 -4.22 -25.88 24.35
C GLU A 16 -3.46 -26.62 23.24
N GLN A 17 -3.06 -25.93 22.16
CA GLN A 17 -2.20 -26.48 21.11
C GLN A 17 -0.71 -26.56 21.52
N GLY A 18 -0.37 -26.20 22.77
CA GLY A 18 0.98 -26.31 23.32
C GLY A 18 1.88 -25.10 23.07
N LEU A 19 1.34 -23.96 22.63
CA LEU A 19 2.15 -22.75 22.46
C LEU A 19 2.39 -22.07 23.82
N GLU A 20 3.66 -21.85 24.16
CA GLU A 20 4.03 -21.10 25.36
C GLU A 20 3.76 -19.60 25.16
N LEU A 21 2.78 -19.05 25.90
CA LEU A 21 2.45 -17.63 25.84
C LEU A 21 3.13 -16.87 26.99
N ARG A 22 3.89 -15.83 26.64
CA ARG A 22 4.51 -14.92 27.62
C ARG A 22 3.86 -13.54 27.55
N LYS A 23 3.38 -13.06 28.70
CA LYS A 23 2.77 -11.72 28.80
C LYS A 23 3.82 -10.65 28.49
N LYS A 24 3.53 -9.79 27.51
CA LYS A 24 4.38 -8.65 27.16
C LYS A 24 4.04 -7.45 28.06
N ASN A 25 4.79 -7.25 29.14
CA ASN A 25 4.50 -6.22 30.16
C ASN A 25 4.54 -4.78 29.62
N ASN A 26 5.36 -4.53 28.59
CA ASN A 26 5.51 -3.20 27.97
C ASN A 26 4.78 -3.11 26.61
N TRP A 27 3.60 -3.72 26.49
CA TRP A 27 2.78 -3.63 25.28
C TRP A 27 2.16 -2.23 25.17
N ASN A 28 2.37 -1.55 24.04
CA ASN A 28 1.69 -0.31 23.72
C ASN A 28 0.46 -0.62 22.84
N PRO A 29 -0.77 -0.54 23.38
CA PRO A 29 -1.97 -0.84 22.61
C PRO A 29 -2.36 0.27 21.63
N ILE A 30 -1.73 1.44 21.70
CA ILE A 30 -2.10 2.61 20.90
C ILE A 30 -1.43 2.53 19.53
N ARG A 31 -2.21 2.20 18.51
CA ARG A 31 -1.80 2.35 17.11
C ARG A 31 -2.00 3.81 16.69
N LYS A 32 -0.90 4.49 16.33
CA LYS A 32 -0.98 5.81 15.69
C LYS A 32 -1.55 5.64 14.28
N SER A 33 -2.60 6.38 13.95
CA SER A 33 -3.13 6.47 12.58
C SER A 33 -2.09 7.11 11.67
N ARG A 34 -2.18 6.80 10.37
CA ARG A 34 -1.49 7.59 9.35
C ARG A 34 -2.21 8.94 9.24
N PRO A 35 -1.48 10.03 8.94
CA PRO A 35 -2.13 11.25 8.51
C PRO A 35 -2.82 11.00 7.16
N ASP A 36 -4.08 11.43 7.03
CA ASP A 36 -4.74 11.56 5.74
C ASP A 36 -4.42 12.95 5.19
N PHE A 37 -3.62 13.02 4.12
CA PHE A 37 -3.15 14.31 3.62
C PHE A 37 -4.29 15.24 3.19
N SER A 38 -5.39 14.67 2.70
CA SER A 38 -6.55 15.41 2.19
C SER A 38 -7.38 16.08 3.30
N GLU A 39 -7.31 15.55 4.53
CA GLU A 39 -8.04 16.06 5.69
C GLU A 39 -7.22 17.07 6.52
N LEU A 40 -5.92 17.21 6.27
CA LEU A 40 -5.05 18.15 6.98
C LEU A 40 -5.30 19.60 6.57
N SER A 41 -5.10 20.53 7.52
CA SER A 41 -5.03 21.96 7.21
C SER A 41 -3.80 22.29 6.36
N LEU A 42 -3.81 23.43 5.66
CA LEU A 42 -2.66 23.86 4.84
C LEU A 42 -1.37 24.02 5.65
N GLU A 43 -1.46 24.44 6.90
CA GLU A 43 -0.31 24.57 7.80
C GLU A 43 0.25 23.19 8.18
N GLU A 44 -0.61 22.22 8.47
CA GLU A 44 -0.21 20.84 8.76
C GLU A 44 0.35 20.13 7.53
N GLN A 45 -0.26 20.34 6.34
CA GLN A 45 0.28 19.87 5.07
C GLN A 45 1.69 20.46 4.85
N GLY A 46 1.87 21.77 5.05
CA GLY A 46 3.17 22.44 4.93
C GLY A 46 4.23 21.81 5.84
N ARG A 47 3.91 21.60 7.12
CA ARG A 47 4.80 20.92 8.08
C ARG A 47 5.14 19.49 7.65
N LEU A 48 4.16 18.76 7.13
CA LEU A 48 4.36 17.37 6.70
C LEU A 48 5.25 17.30 5.45
N ILE A 49 5.07 18.23 4.51
CA ILE A 49 5.90 18.38 3.31
C ILE A 49 7.33 18.78 3.69
N GLU A 50 7.50 19.72 4.63
CA GLU A 50 8.83 20.11 5.12
C GLU A 50 9.58 18.94 5.74
N LYS A 51 8.87 18.11 6.52
CA LYS A 51 9.44 16.90 7.12
C LYS A 51 9.75 15.81 6.10
N ASN A 52 8.89 15.65 5.09
CA ASN A 52 9.09 14.69 4.01
C ASN A 52 8.52 15.24 2.69
N PRO A 53 9.39 15.71 1.77
CA PRO A 53 8.98 16.33 0.51
C PRO A 53 8.11 15.44 -0.39
N LEU A 54 8.09 14.12 -0.18
CA LEU A 54 7.22 13.21 -0.94
C LEU A 54 5.73 13.47 -0.68
N TYR A 55 5.36 14.02 0.48
CA TYR A 55 3.99 14.45 0.75
C TYR A 55 3.58 15.67 -0.10
N GLY A 56 4.52 16.37 -0.73
CA GLY A 56 4.22 17.47 -1.64
C GLY A 56 3.91 17.01 -3.07
N ARG A 57 4.03 15.70 -3.36
CA ARG A 57 3.90 15.14 -4.70
C ARG A 57 2.57 14.39 -4.83
N ILE A 58 1.55 15.03 -5.40
CA ILE A 58 0.25 14.39 -5.63
C ILE A 58 0.37 13.34 -6.76
N VAL A 59 0.02 12.10 -6.42
CA VAL A 59 0.00 10.96 -7.35
C VAL A 59 -1.42 10.72 -7.86
N CYS A 60 -2.42 10.65 -6.96
CA CYS A 60 -3.83 10.58 -7.34
C CYS A 60 -4.49 11.94 -7.11
N ARG A 61 -4.79 12.67 -8.19
CA ARG A 61 -5.46 13.98 -8.08
C ARG A 61 -6.91 13.87 -7.62
N CYS A 62 -7.62 12.79 -7.96
CA CYS A 62 -9.03 12.65 -7.59
C CYS A 62 -9.21 12.53 -6.08
N GLU A 63 -8.33 11.77 -5.43
CA GLU A 63 -8.40 11.46 -4.00
C GLU A 63 -7.33 12.22 -3.18
N THR A 64 -6.57 13.12 -3.82
CA THR A 64 -5.49 13.91 -3.19
C THR A 64 -4.42 13.05 -2.50
N VAL A 65 -4.16 11.84 -3.02
CA VAL A 65 -3.16 10.93 -2.46
C VAL A 65 -1.77 11.33 -2.91
N THR A 66 -0.86 11.44 -1.95
CA THR A 66 0.54 11.82 -2.15
C THR A 66 1.47 10.62 -2.36
N GLU A 67 2.64 10.85 -2.96
CA GLU A 67 3.71 9.86 -3.04
C GLU A 67 4.18 9.45 -1.63
N GLY A 68 4.20 10.39 -0.70
CA GLY A 68 4.54 10.15 0.71
C GLY A 68 3.65 9.10 1.38
N GLU A 69 2.33 9.16 1.16
CA GLU A 69 1.39 8.16 1.66
C GLU A 69 1.63 6.78 1.04
N ILE A 70 1.87 6.73 -0.27
CA ILE A 70 2.15 5.48 -0.99
C ILE A 70 3.42 4.80 -0.46
N VAL A 71 4.53 5.54 -0.40
CA VAL A 71 5.83 5.01 0.08
C VAL A 71 5.73 4.58 1.54
N THR A 72 4.99 5.33 2.36
CA THR A 72 4.75 4.99 3.77
C THR A 72 4.03 3.65 3.93
N GLU A 73 3.12 3.31 3.01
CA GLU A 73 2.39 2.05 3.05
C GLU A 73 3.15 0.87 2.41
N ILE A 74 4.02 1.14 1.44
CA ILE A 74 4.96 0.14 0.92
C ILE A 74 5.88 -0.37 2.05
N HIS A 75 6.37 0.53 2.91
CA HIS A 75 7.30 0.22 4.01
C HIS A 75 6.61 0.02 5.37
N ALA A 76 5.28 -0.12 5.40
CA ALA A 76 4.54 -0.37 6.63
C ALA A 76 4.89 -1.74 7.25
N PRO A 77 4.64 -1.96 8.57
CA PRO A 77 4.90 -3.25 9.22
C PRO A 77 4.26 -4.45 8.52
N ILE A 78 3.09 -4.24 7.92
CA ILE A 78 2.53 -5.14 6.91
C ILE A 78 2.74 -4.42 5.58
N PRO A 79 3.69 -4.79 4.72
CA PRO A 79 4.00 -4.05 3.50
C PRO A 79 2.86 -4.09 2.47
N ALA A 80 2.51 -2.95 1.85
CA ALA A 80 1.62 -2.90 0.70
C ALA A 80 2.43 -3.02 -0.61
N ARG A 81 2.54 -4.24 -1.17
CA ARG A 81 3.41 -4.54 -2.32
C ARG A 81 2.70 -4.69 -3.66
N THR A 82 1.41 -4.40 -3.72
CA THR A 82 0.59 -4.47 -4.94
C THR A 82 -0.22 -3.20 -5.07
N TYR A 83 -0.64 -2.87 -6.29
CA TYR A 83 -1.44 -1.67 -6.54
C TYR A 83 -2.74 -1.66 -5.71
N ASP A 84 -3.46 -2.78 -5.67
CA ASP A 84 -4.71 -2.89 -4.93
C ASP A 84 -4.47 -2.90 -3.40
N ALA A 85 -3.32 -3.37 -2.91
CA ALA A 85 -2.95 -3.23 -1.51
C ALA A 85 -2.76 -1.77 -1.11
N ILE A 86 -2.13 -0.95 -1.95
CA ILE A 86 -1.97 0.48 -1.70
C ILE A 86 -3.35 1.17 -1.80
N LYS A 87 -4.17 0.83 -2.81
CA LYS A 87 -5.55 1.33 -2.97
C LYS A 87 -6.38 1.14 -1.70
N ARG A 88 -6.34 -0.05 -1.09
CA ARG A 88 -7.09 -0.33 0.15
C ARG A 88 -6.63 0.50 1.36
N ARG A 89 -5.42 1.05 1.32
CA ARG A 89 -4.83 1.80 2.45
C ARG A 89 -4.89 3.29 2.31
N THR A 90 -4.78 3.80 1.08
CA THR A 90 -4.72 5.25 0.82
C THR A 90 -5.89 5.72 -0.03
N TRP A 91 -6.78 4.81 -0.46
CA TRP A 91 -7.89 5.12 -1.37
C TRP A 91 -7.46 5.58 -2.77
N LEU A 92 -6.21 5.37 -3.21
CA LEU A 92 -5.81 5.80 -4.55
C LEU A 92 -6.58 5.10 -5.68
N GLY A 93 -6.77 5.78 -6.81
CA GLY A 93 -7.37 5.19 -8.00
C GLY A 93 -8.84 4.81 -7.88
N THR A 94 -9.53 5.22 -6.82
CA THR A 94 -10.98 4.98 -6.60
C THR A 94 -11.85 6.17 -7.03
N GLY A 95 -11.24 7.31 -7.32
CA GLY A 95 -11.91 8.53 -7.72
C GLY A 95 -12.39 8.57 -9.16
N ARG A 96 -12.75 9.75 -9.66
CA ARG A 96 -13.33 9.95 -11.01
C ARG A 96 -12.57 9.22 -12.13
N CYS A 97 -11.24 9.18 -12.07
CA CYS A 97 -10.42 8.55 -13.13
C CYS A 97 -10.29 7.03 -13.05
N GLN A 98 -10.75 6.41 -11.94
CA GLN A 98 -10.69 4.96 -11.71
C GLN A 98 -9.30 4.34 -11.96
N GLY A 99 -8.24 5.07 -11.62
CA GLY A 99 -6.86 4.60 -11.74
C GLY A 99 -6.16 4.90 -13.06
N SER A 100 -6.86 5.51 -14.03
CA SER A 100 -6.33 5.70 -15.40
C SER A 100 -5.06 6.58 -15.47
N PHE A 101 -4.84 7.46 -14.49
CA PHE A 101 -3.73 8.42 -14.49
C PHE A 101 -2.66 8.16 -13.43
N ASP A 102 -3.01 7.55 -12.30
CA ASP A 102 -2.07 7.27 -11.21
C ASP A 102 -1.34 5.94 -11.42
N THR A 103 -1.95 4.94 -12.07
CA THR A 103 -1.40 3.60 -12.26
C THR A 103 0.05 3.62 -12.80
N PRO A 104 0.41 4.35 -13.88
CA PRO A 104 1.79 4.39 -14.35
C PRO A 104 2.79 4.90 -13.29
N ARG A 105 2.40 5.94 -12.54
CA ARG A 105 3.24 6.52 -11.47
C ARG A 105 3.41 5.56 -10.31
N VAL A 106 2.34 4.83 -9.96
CA VAL A 106 2.38 3.85 -8.86
C VAL A 106 3.24 2.65 -9.24
N ILE A 107 3.22 2.22 -10.51
CA ILE A 107 4.13 1.19 -11.02
C ILE A 107 5.58 1.63 -10.87
N GLU A 108 5.91 2.87 -11.27
CA GLU A 108 7.25 3.43 -11.09
C GLU A 108 7.68 3.47 -9.62
N ILE A 109 6.79 3.93 -8.72
CA ILE A 109 7.05 3.98 -7.28
C ILE A 109 7.26 2.57 -6.71
N LEU A 110 6.39 1.61 -7.01
CA LEU A 110 6.53 0.23 -6.54
C LEU A 110 7.82 -0.41 -7.04
N SER A 111 8.14 -0.25 -8.33
CA SER A 111 9.37 -0.76 -8.93
C SER A 111 10.60 -0.19 -8.22
N ARG A 112 10.64 1.14 -8.02
CA ARG A 112 11.73 1.83 -7.32
C ARG A 112 11.89 1.37 -5.87
N GLU A 113 10.80 1.37 -5.10
CA GLU A 113 10.84 1.08 -3.66
C GLU A 113 11.09 -0.40 -3.35
N LEU A 114 10.70 -1.31 -4.24
CA LEU A 114 10.88 -2.76 -4.06
C LEU A 114 12.12 -3.31 -4.78
N GLY A 115 12.77 -2.52 -5.64
CA GLY A 115 13.92 -2.97 -6.43
C GLY A 115 13.57 -4.05 -7.44
N ILE A 116 12.34 -4.03 -7.98
CA ILE A 116 11.84 -4.99 -8.97
C ILE A 116 11.66 -4.35 -10.34
N SER A 117 11.59 -5.15 -11.40
CA SER A 117 11.26 -4.62 -12.73
C SER A 117 9.85 -4.00 -12.72
N PRO A 118 9.60 -2.91 -13.46
CA PRO A 118 8.23 -2.42 -13.69
C PRO A 118 7.29 -3.50 -14.23
N MET A 119 7.86 -4.49 -14.95
CA MET A 119 7.16 -5.65 -15.48
C MET A 119 6.67 -6.61 -14.40
N ASP A 120 7.33 -6.64 -13.25
CA ASP A 120 7.00 -7.52 -12.12
C ASP A 120 5.95 -6.90 -11.19
N VAL A 121 5.55 -5.64 -11.43
CA VAL A 121 4.50 -4.98 -10.65
C VAL A 121 3.14 -5.58 -11.01
N ILE A 122 2.47 -6.11 -9.99
CA ILE A 122 1.16 -6.75 -10.10
C ILE A 122 0.04 -5.90 -9.51
N LYS A 123 -1.18 -6.12 -10.00
CA LYS A 123 -2.38 -5.49 -9.47
C LYS A 123 -2.75 -6.02 -8.09
N GLU A 124 -2.90 -7.34 -7.94
CA GLU A 124 -3.30 -7.98 -6.67
C GLU A 124 -2.65 -9.35 -6.48
N SER A 125 -2.79 -10.23 -7.48
CA SER A 125 -2.36 -11.63 -7.40
C SER A 125 -1.28 -11.96 -8.44
N LYS A 126 -0.60 -13.08 -8.26
CA LYS A 126 0.41 -13.57 -9.21
C LYS A 126 -0.23 -13.71 -10.61
N GLY A 127 0.45 -13.18 -11.63
CA GLY A 127 -0.04 -13.16 -13.02
C GLY A 127 -0.92 -11.94 -13.37
N SER A 128 -1.22 -11.06 -12.40
CA SER A 128 -1.93 -9.79 -12.66
C SER A 128 -0.98 -8.63 -12.97
N ASN A 129 0.11 -8.90 -13.70
CA ASN A 129 1.11 -7.92 -14.06
C ASN A 129 0.49 -6.80 -14.93
N PHE A 130 0.84 -5.54 -14.66
CA PHE A 130 0.35 -4.42 -15.46
C PHE A 130 1.00 -4.34 -16.84
N LEU A 131 2.26 -4.75 -16.92
CA LEU A 131 3.07 -4.68 -18.12
C LEU A 131 3.51 -6.09 -18.51
N ILE A 132 3.50 -6.38 -19.81
CA ILE A 132 3.83 -7.71 -20.35
C ILE A 132 5.15 -7.70 -21.14
N ARG A 133 5.41 -6.63 -21.91
CA ARG A 133 6.67 -6.44 -22.65
C ARG A 133 6.99 -4.96 -22.91
N PRO A 134 8.24 -4.61 -23.24
CA PRO A 134 8.58 -3.30 -23.80
C PRO A 134 7.84 -3.02 -25.11
N THR A 135 7.61 -1.74 -25.38
CA THR A 135 6.98 -1.31 -26.63
C THR A 135 7.82 -1.76 -27.83
N LYS A 136 7.16 -2.31 -28.87
CA LYS A 136 7.76 -2.78 -30.14
C LYS A 136 8.55 -4.09 -30.09
N GLU A 137 8.80 -4.67 -28.93
CA GLU A 137 9.38 -6.02 -28.82
C GLU A 137 8.29 -7.08 -29.03
N VAL A 138 7.84 -7.27 -30.28
CA VAL A 138 6.82 -8.27 -30.63
C VAL A 138 7.49 -9.64 -30.78
N PRO A 139 6.98 -10.70 -30.13
CA PRO A 139 7.45 -12.06 -30.38
C PRO A 139 7.34 -12.40 -31.87
N LYS A 140 8.36 -13.05 -32.44
CA LYS A 140 8.26 -13.60 -33.80
C LYS A 140 7.18 -14.68 -33.79
N GLY A 141 6.07 -14.42 -34.48
CA GLY A 141 4.87 -15.28 -34.52
C GLY A 141 3.56 -14.57 -34.16
N GLY A 142 3.61 -13.34 -33.63
CA GLY A 142 2.38 -12.65 -33.23
C GLY A 142 1.70 -13.31 -32.01
N LEU A 143 0.53 -12.81 -31.64
CA LEU A 143 -0.19 -13.25 -30.43
C LEU A 143 -0.97 -14.58 -30.61
N ASN A 144 -0.93 -15.18 -31.80
CA ASN A 144 -1.81 -16.26 -32.22
C ASN A 144 -1.09 -17.51 -32.78
N ASP A 145 0.25 -17.58 -32.66
CA ASP A 145 1.03 -18.76 -33.04
C ASP A 145 1.31 -19.68 -31.84
#